data_AF-A0A9X1KPA7-F1
#
_entry.id   AF-A0A9X1KPA7-F1
#
_cell.length_a   1.000
_cell.length_b   1.000
_cell.length_c   1.000
_cell.angle_alpha   90.00
_cell.angle_beta   90.00
_cell.angle_gamma   90.00
#
_symmetry.space_group_name_H-M   'P 1'
#
loop_
_entity.id
_entity.type
_entity.pdbx_description
1 polymer ?
#
loop_
_entity_poly.entity_id
_entity_poly.type
_entity_poly.pdbx_seq_one_letter_code
_entity_poly.pdbx_strand_id
1 'polypeptide(L)'
;MLFFFCLLISFKITAQNNISNETNPYYKIISFGQKNDFGSFTSTVVWNIRNSKNNSNVTLYGSEINNYVFEEPGEYEINFQDNKKHVGECNHDDFPARFHIKVEPVKIIFDFSKIRFSSKLQANTDYTDLEISVPVTIDTKNNSISKALSPVMSVSGVGASLKAKPVEREIVLTNRNHVFKYRVSGRIDKQTYLMFDFYDLYGQVQTYNHPQLIK
;
A
#
# COMPACT_ATOMS: atom_id res chain seq x y z
N MET A 1 38.76 38.77 6.94
CA MET A 1 38.65 37.40 6.40
C MET A 1 37.79 36.61 7.37
N LEU A 2 36.47 36.57 7.15
CA LEU A 2 35.50 35.98 8.08
C LEU A 2 35.11 34.60 7.54
N PHE A 3 35.49 33.54 8.26
CA PHE A 3 35.30 32.15 7.86
C PHE A 3 33.82 31.75 8.01
N PHE A 4 33.21 31.31 6.92
CA PHE A 4 31.83 30.81 6.86
C PHE A 4 31.85 29.32 7.21
N PHE A 5 31.33 28.94 8.38
CA PHE A 5 31.20 27.53 8.80
C PHE A 5 29.80 27.04 8.39
N CYS A 6 29.70 26.33 7.27
CA CYS A 6 28.49 25.61 6.88
C CYS A 6 28.39 24.31 7.70
N LEU A 7 27.56 24.32 8.74
CA LEU A 7 27.11 23.11 9.44
C LEU A 7 26.08 22.38 8.57
N LEU A 8 26.51 21.31 7.89
CA LEU A 8 25.62 20.34 7.26
C LEU A 8 24.97 19.49 8.36
N ILE A 9 23.79 19.91 8.82
CA ILE A 9 22.94 19.07 9.68
C ILE A 9 22.26 18.06 8.76
N SER A 10 22.74 16.82 8.79
CA SER A 10 22.11 15.68 8.12
C SER A 10 20.79 15.37 8.83
N PHE A 11 19.66 15.82 8.27
CA PHE A 11 18.35 15.35 8.71
C PHE A 11 18.21 13.87 8.35
N LYS A 12 18.28 12.99 9.34
CA LYS A 12 17.77 11.63 9.19
C LYS A 12 16.25 11.74 9.09
N ILE A 13 15.72 11.54 7.89
CA ILE A 13 14.29 11.36 7.67
C ILE A 13 13.96 9.94 8.17
N THR A 14 13.61 9.81 9.44
CA THR A 14 12.86 8.63 9.90
C THR A 14 11.44 8.78 9.38
N ALA A 15 11.03 7.89 8.48
CA ALA A 15 9.63 7.72 8.13
C ALA A 15 8.89 7.22 9.38
N GLN A 16 8.25 8.14 10.11
CA GLN A 16 7.31 7.77 11.17
C GLN A 16 6.01 7.33 10.50
N ASN A 17 5.83 6.02 10.40
CA ASN A 17 4.50 5.45 10.23
C ASN A 17 3.70 5.84 11.47
N ASN A 18 2.79 6.81 11.32
CA ASN A 18 1.77 7.10 12.33
C ASN A 18 0.82 5.90 12.39
N ILE A 19 1.19 4.91 13.20
CA ILE A 19 0.32 3.79 13.58
C ILE A 19 -0.64 4.34 14.63
N SER A 20 -1.90 4.51 14.23
CA SER A 20 -3.02 4.70 15.13
C SER A 20 -3.09 3.56 16.15
N ASN A 21 -3.29 3.90 17.43
CA ASN A 21 -3.43 2.99 18.57
C ASN A 21 -4.71 2.12 18.51
N GLU A 22 -4.79 1.22 17.53
CA GLU A 22 -5.45 -0.08 17.66
C GLU A 22 -4.36 -1.12 17.40
N THR A 23 -4.03 -1.95 18.39
CA THR A 23 -3.03 -3.02 18.20
C THR A 23 -3.63 -4.06 17.26
N ASN A 24 -3.51 -3.81 15.95
CA ASN A 24 -3.80 -4.79 14.93
C ASN A 24 -2.93 -6.03 15.24
N PRO A 25 -3.54 -7.20 15.52
CA PRO A 25 -2.77 -8.39 15.90
C PRO A 25 -1.95 -8.94 14.72
N TYR A 26 -2.23 -8.44 13.51
CA TYR A 26 -1.52 -8.81 12.29
C TYR A 26 -0.44 -7.78 11.99
N TYR A 27 0.76 -8.28 11.67
CA TYR A 27 1.84 -7.49 11.09
C TYR A 27 1.38 -6.79 9.81
N LYS A 28 0.59 -7.49 8.99
CA LYS A 28 0.00 -6.96 7.77
C LYS A 28 -1.29 -7.70 7.41
N ILE A 29 -2.20 -6.98 6.76
CA ILE A 29 -3.39 -7.53 6.10
C ILE A 29 -3.20 -7.34 4.59
N ILE A 30 -3.33 -8.40 3.81
CA ILE A 30 -3.12 -8.40 2.36
C ILE A 30 -4.26 -9.13 1.65
N SER A 31 -4.40 -8.90 0.35
CA SER A 31 -5.28 -9.70 -0.51
C SER A 31 -4.61 -11.03 -0.87
N PHE A 32 -5.40 -12.06 -1.16
CA PHE A 32 -4.88 -13.30 -1.75
C PHE A 32 -4.10 -13.05 -3.06
N GLY A 33 -3.16 -13.95 -3.36
CA GLY A 33 -2.32 -13.88 -4.55
C GLY A 33 -1.37 -12.68 -4.56
N GLN A 34 -1.01 -12.14 -3.39
CA GLN A 34 -0.01 -11.09 -3.22
C GLN A 34 1.27 -11.64 -2.58
N LYS A 35 2.37 -10.95 -2.85
CA LYS A 35 3.67 -11.11 -2.17
C LYS A 35 3.80 -10.01 -1.13
N ASN A 36 4.69 -10.20 -0.16
CA ASN A 36 5.11 -9.13 0.73
C ASN A 36 6.63 -8.97 0.66
N ASP A 37 7.11 -7.74 0.52
CA ASP A 37 8.52 -7.42 0.65
C ASP A 37 8.87 -7.26 2.13
N PHE A 38 9.77 -8.08 2.61
CA PHE A 38 10.30 -8.06 3.98
C PHE A 38 11.69 -7.43 4.06
N GLY A 39 12.26 -6.99 2.93
CA GLY A 39 13.62 -6.49 2.85
C GLY A 39 14.63 -7.57 2.45
N SER A 40 15.91 -7.27 2.58
CA SER A 40 17.00 -8.15 2.13
C SER A 40 17.61 -8.95 3.29
N PHE A 41 17.73 -10.26 3.11
CA PHE A 41 18.28 -11.16 4.13
C PHE A 41 19.36 -12.07 3.56
N THR A 42 20.32 -12.42 4.41
CA THR A 42 21.32 -13.43 4.06
C THR A 42 20.70 -14.84 4.08
N SER A 43 21.26 -15.77 3.31
CA SER A 43 20.74 -17.14 3.18
C SER A 43 20.73 -17.97 4.47
N THR A 44 21.34 -17.49 5.55
CA THR A 44 21.34 -18.16 6.86
C THR A 44 20.05 -17.92 7.66
N VAL A 45 19.24 -16.95 7.26
CA VAL A 45 17.92 -16.71 7.85
C VAL A 45 16.95 -17.77 7.37
N VAL A 46 16.13 -18.30 8.27
CA VAL A 46 15.09 -19.29 7.98
C VAL A 46 13.72 -18.72 8.33
N TRP A 47 12.79 -18.87 7.40
CA TRP A 47 11.38 -18.51 7.56
C TRP A 47 10.55 -19.79 7.54
N ASN A 48 9.64 -19.94 8.50
CA ASN A 48 8.62 -20.97 8.45
C ASN A 48 7.24 -20.31 8.39
N ILE A 49 6.52 -20.57 7.30
CA ILE A 49 5.20 -20.00 7.03
C ILE A 49 4.16 -21.10 7.21
N ARG A 50 3.22 -20.90 8.13
CA ARG A 50 2.13 -21.84 8.39
C ARG A 50 0.77 -21.17 8.18
N ASN A 51 -0.06 -21.73 7.32
CA ASN A 51 -1.47 -21.33 7.23
C ASN A 51 -2.30 -22.17 8.22
N SER A 52 -3.00 -21.49 9.13
CA SER A 52 -3.79 -22.13 10.19
C SER A 52 -4.98 -22.95 9.69
N LYS A 53 -5.47 -22.70 8.48
CA LYS A 53 -6.68 -23.31 7.93
C LYS A 53 -6.41 -24.62 7.18
N ASN A 54 -5.31 -24.73 6.45
CA ASN A 54 -5.04 -25.87 5.56
C ASN A 54 -3.80 -26.69 5.94
N ASN A 55 -3.19 -26.42 7.10
CA ASN A 55 -1.94 -27.04 7.56
C ASN A 55 -0.79 -26.96 6.54
N SER A 56 -0.82 -26.00 5.60
CA SER A 56 0.33 -25.75 4.74
C SER A 56 1.48 -25.24 5.61
N ASN A 57 2.67 -25.76 5.36
CA ASN A 57 3.91 -25.35 6.00
C ASN A 57 4.98 -25.24 4.93
N VAL A 58 5.63 -24.08 4.86
CA VAL A 58 6.70 -23.81 3.89
C VAL A 58 7.89 -23.24 4.62
N THR A 59 9.06 -23.82 4.36
CA THR A 59 10.35 -23.30 4.84
C THR A 59 11.05 -22.59 3.70
N LEU A 60 11.49 -21.35 3.93
CA LEU A 60 12.21 -20.50 2.98
C LEU A 60 13.49 -19.96 3.60
N TYR A 61 14.45 -19.58 2.77
CA TYR A 61 15.77 -19.12 3.20
C TYR A 61 16.08 -17.71 2.71
N GLY A 62 16.64 -16.88 3.60
CA GLY A 62 17.03 -15.51 3.28
C GLY A 62 15.93 -14.71 2.59
N SER A 63 16.23 -14.10 1.44
CA SER A 63 15.29 -13.27 0.68
C SER A 63 14.26 -14.06 -0.16
N GLU A 64 14.23 -15.40 -0.10
CA GLU A 64 13.20 -16.19 -0.80
C GLU A 64 11.78 -15.84 -0.34
N ILE A 65 11.62 -15.40 0.91
CA ILE A 65 10.35 -14.95 1.49
C ILE A 65 9.66 -13.87 0.64
N ASN A 66 10.43 -12.98 -0.01
CA ASN A 66 9.88 -11.90 -0.82
C ASN A 66 9.22 -12.40 -2.11
N ASN A 67 9.50 -13.64 -2.51
CA ASN A 67 8.90 -14.29 -3.67
C ASN A 67 7.72 -15.19 -3.32
N TYR A 68 7.46 -15.44 -2.04
CA TYR A 68 6.34 -16.25 -1.59
C TYR A 68 5.01 -15.54 -1.88
N VAL A 69 4.10 -16.27 -2.53
CA VAL A 69 2.75 -15.78 -2.88
C VAL A 69 1.74 -16.38 -1.91
N PHE A 70 1.00 -15.52 -1.23
CA PHE A 70 -0.05 -15.92 -0.29
C PHE A 70 -1.37 -16.21 -1.06
N GLU A 71 -1.47 -17.40 -1.66
CA GLU A 71 -2.58 -17.76 -2.56
C GLU A 71 -3.94 -17.98 -1.89
N GLU A 72 -3.95 -18.48 -0.66
CA GLU A 72 -5.17 -18.92 0.03
C GLU A 72 -5.58 -17.93 1.13
N PRO A 73 -6.86 -17.52 1.20
CA PRO A 73 -7.33 -16.68 2.29
C PRO A 73 -7.24 -17.40 3.64
N GLY A 74 -6.78 -16.69 4.66
CA GLY A 74 -6.59 -17.21 6.01
C GLY A 74 -5.54 -16.45 6.81
N GLU A 75 -5.25 -16.95 8.00
CA GLU A 75 -4.20 -16.41 8.85
C GLU A 75 -2.93 -17.24 8.72
N TYR A 76 -1.83 -16.54 8.52
CA TYR A 76 -0.50 -17.12 8.35
C TYR A 76 0.36 -16.76 9.54
N GLU A 77 0.86 -17.76 10.26
CA GLU A 77 1.92 -17.59 11.24
C GLU A 77 3.26 -17.64 10.51
N ILE A 78 4.09 -16.62 10.72
CA ILE A 78 5.45 -16.54 10.18
C ILE A 78 6.42 -16.60 11.36
N ASN A 79 7.26 -17.63 11.37
CA ASN A 79 8.33 -17.79 12.33
C ASN A 79 9.66 -17.44 11.68
N PHE A 80 10.36 -16.45 12.25
CA PHE A 80 11.65 -15.94 11.78
C PHE A 80 12.78 -16.46 12.68
N GLN A 81 13.83 -17.01 12.07
CA GLN A 81 15.02 -17.51 12.76
C GLN A 81 16.28 -16.98 12.07
N ASP A 82 17.09 -16.22 12.81
CA ASP A 82 18.44 -15.83 12.38
C ASP A 82 19.49 -16.52 13.26
N ASN A 83 20.27 -17.41 12.64
CA ASN A 83 21.26 -18.23 13.33
C ASN A 83 22.67 -17.59 13.38
N LYS A 84 22.84 -16.36 12.88
CA LYS A 84 24.14 -15.68 12.97
C LYS A 84 24.38 -15.13 14.37
N LYS A 85 25.52 -15.52 14.96
CA LYS A 85 26.11 -14.77 16.07
C LYS A 85 26.63 -13.46 15.52
N HIS A 86 25.92 -12.37 15.80
CA HIS A 86 26.36 -11.04 15.43
C HIS A 86 27.48 -10.59 16.39
N VAL A 87 28.70 -10.36 15.87
CA VAL A 87 29.87 -9.95 16.68
C VAL A 87 30.09 -8.45 16.48
N GLY A 88 29.73 -7.63 17.47
CA GLY A 88 29.83 -6.15 17.44
C GLY A 88 28.58 -5.45 17.99
N GLU A 89 28.46 -4.13 17.83
CA GLU A 89 27.19 -3.39 17.97
C GLU A 89 26.23 -3.88 16.88
N CYS A 90 25.61 -5.02 17.13
CA CYS A 90 24.54 -5.51 16.32
C CYS A 90 23.27 -4.74 16.69
N ASN A 91 23.06 -3.62 16.01
CA ASN A 91 21.73 -3.06 15.82
C ASN A 91 20.98 -3.98 14.84
N HIS A 92 20.47 -5.12 15.31
CA HIS A 92 19.40 -5.80 14.60
C HIS A 92 18.07 -5.29 15.20
N ASP A 93 17.38 -4.45 14.47
CA ASP A 93 15.91 -4.51 14.48
C ASP A 93 15.56 -5.28 13.19
N ASP A 94 14.48 -6.05 13.08
CA ASP A 94 13.22 -5.43 12.66
C ASP A 94 12.00 -6.37 12.76
N PHE A 95 12.17 -7.67 13.06
CA PHE A 95 11.07 -8.64 13.10
C PHE A 95 10.98 -9.40 14.43
N PRO A 96 9.77 -9.54 15.02
CA PRO A 96 9.57 -10.46 16.13
C PRO A 96 9.80 -11.91 15.64
N ALA A 97 10.24 -12.79 16.55
CA ALA A 97 10.48 -14.21 16.25
C ALA A 97 9.24 -14.91 15.65
N ARG A 98 8.05 -14.38 15.95
CA ARG A 98 6.78 -14.82 15.39
C ARG A 98 5.86 -13.62 15.15
N PHE A 99 5.19 -13.61 14.01
CA PHE A 99 4.11 -12.66 13.70
C PHE A 99 3.07 -13.28 12.78
N HIS A 100 1.95 -12.57 12.58
CA HIS A 100 0.86 -13.04 11.76
C HIS A 100 0.62 -12.12 10.55
N ILE A 101 0.29 -12.72 9.41
CA ILE A 101 -0.25 -12.03 8.25
C ILE A 101 -1.67 -12.54 8.00
N LYS A 102 -2.61 -11.63 7.82
CA LYS A 102 -3.98 -11.97 7.42
C LYS A 102 -4.11 -11.83 5.91
N VAL A 103 -4.58 -12.88 5.26
CA VAL A 103 -4.83 -12.93 3.82
C VAL A 103 -6.33 -12.94 3.59
N GLU A 104 -6.83 -11.87 3.01
CA GLU A 104 -8.25 -11.64 2.81
C GLU A 104 -8.73 -12.16 1.44
N PRO A 105 -9.99 -12.58 1.34
CA PRO A 105 -10.50 -13.32 0.18
C PRO A 105 -10.85 -12.42 -1.00
N VAL A 106 -10.67 -11.11 -0.90
CA VAL A 106 -11.01 -10.13 -1.93
C VAL A 106 -9.77 -9.36 -2.35
N LYS A 107 -9.57 -9.20 -3.66
CA LYS A 107 -8.46 -8.47 -4.28
C LYS A 107 -9.03 -7.40 -5.21
N ILE A 108 -8.49 -6.19 -5.13
CA ILE A 108 -8.83 -5.07 -6.02
C ILE A 108 -7.60 -4.71 -6.85
N ILE A 109 -7.75 -4.74 -8.17
CA ILE A 109 -6.69 -4.41 -9.13
C ILE A 109 -7.13 -3.17 -9.90
N PHE A 110 -6.37 -2.08 -9.81
CA PHE A 110 -6.66 -0.84 -10.52
C PHE A 110 -6.03 -0.85 -11.91
N ASP A 111 -6.81 -0.52 -12.93
CA ASP A 111 -6.32 -0.34 -14.30
C ASP A 111 -6.08 1.14 -14.59
N PHE A 112 -4.90 1.61 -14.18
CA PHE A 112 -4.48 3.00 -14.39
C PHE A 112 -4.25 3.35 -15.86
N SER A 113 -4.14 2.37 -16.77
CA SER A 113 -4.03 2.65 -18.21
C SER A 113 -5.32 3.26 -18.78
N LYS A 114 -6.45 3.09 -18.07
CA LYS A 114 -7.78 3.57 -18.46
C LYS A 114 -8.35 4.59 -17.49
N ILE A 115 -7.53 5.17 -16.60
CA ILE A 115 -7.97 6.25 -15.72
C ILE A 115 -8.46 7.46 -16.54
N ARG A 116 -9.55 8.10 -16.11
CA ARG A 116 -10.15 9.24 -16.78
C ARG A 116 -10.42 10.38 -15.82
N PHE A 117 -10.20 11.59 -16.32
CA PHE A 117 -10.54 12.84 -15.65
C PHE A 117 -11.68 13.48 -16.42
N SER A 118 -12.71 13.95 -15.73
CA SER A 118 -13.87 14.64 -16.34
C SER A 118 -13.48 15.96 -17.01
N SER A 119 -12.40 16.59 -16.58
CA SER A 119 -11.82 17.76 -17.22
C SER A 119 -10.29 17.73 -17.17
N LYS A 120 -9.66 18.55 -17.99
CA LYS A 120 -8.20 18.69 -17.99
C LYS A 120 -7.75 19.37 -16.68
N LEU A 121 -6.70 18.82 -16.07
CA LEU A 121 -6.05 19.43 -14.93
C LEU A 121 -5.24 20.66 -15.35
N GLN A 122 -5.38 21.77 -14.62
CA GLN A 122 -4.79 23.07 -14.93
C GLN A 122 -4.27 23.71 -13.64
N ALA A 123 -3.16 24.46 -13.77
CA ALA A 123 -2.65 25.25 -12.66
C ALA A 123 -3.48 26.54 -12.49
N ASN A 124 -3.46 27.10 -11.29
CA ASN A 124 -4.26 28.26 -10.88
C ASN A 124 -5.78 28.02 -10.93
N THR A 125 -6.21 26.76 -10.86
CA THR A 125 -7.63 26.38 -10.98
C THR A 125 -8.18 25.81 -9.67
N ASP A 126 -9.38 26.26 -9.31
CA ASP A 126 -10.20 25.66 -8.27
C ASP A 126 -11.13 24.60 -8.88
N TYR A 127 -11.16 23.43 -8.26
CA TYR A 127 -12.06 22.33 -8.60
C TYR A 127 -13.08 22.16 -7.49
N THR A 128 -14.35 22.12 -7.87
CA THR A 128 -15.46 21.84 -6.94
C THR A 128 -15.90 20.37 -6.98
N ASP A 129 -15.81 19.77 -8.15
CA ASP A 129 -16.46 18.49 -8.45
C ASP A 129 -15.78 17.72 -9.60
N LEU A 130 -14.45 17.85 -9.74
CA LEU A 130 -13.69 17.06 -10.70
C LEU A 130 -13.92 15.56 -10.43
N GLU A 131 -14.55 14.87 -11.38
CA GLU A 131 -14.70 13.42 -11.34
C GLU A 131 -13.44 12.73 -11.92
N ILE A 132 -12.90 11.79 -11.15
CA ILE A 132 -11.88 10.84 -11.58
C ILE A 132 -12.50 9.44 -11.60
N SER A 133 -12.43 8.77 -12.74
CA SER A 133 -12.93 7.41 -12.93
C SER A 133 -11.76 6.45 -13.16
N VAL A 134 -11.68 5.37 -12.39
CA VAL A 134 -10.67 4.32 -12.56
C VAL A 134 -11.33 2.96 -12.71
N PRO A 135 -11.13 2.26 -13.84
CA PRO A 135 -11.57 0.89 -13.98
C PRO A 135 -10.80 -0.03 -13.03
N VAL A 136 -11.51 -1.00 -12.46
CA VAL A 136 -10.96 -1.99 -11.54
C VAL A 136 -11.49 -3.38 -11.84
N THR A 137 -10.70 -4.38 -11.49
CA THR A 137 -11.15 -5.77 -11.37
C THR A 137 -11.22 -6.13 -9.90
N ILE A 138 -12.38 -6.64 -9.48
CA ILE A 138 -12.61 -7.18 -8.14
C ILE A 138 -12.65 -8.70 -8.27
N ASP A 139 -11.69 -9.37 -7.63
CA ASP A 139 -11.62 -10.83 -7.57
C ASP A 139 -11.89 -11.31 -6.14
N THR A 140 -12.59 -12.43 -6.01
CA THR A 140 -13.06 -13.02 -4.76
C THR A 140 -12.89 -14.55 -4.81
N LYS A 141 -12.33 -15.15 -3.76
CA LYS A 141 -12.11 -16.61 -3.68
C LYS A 141 -13.29 -17.41 -3.11
N ASN A 142 -14.21 -16.77 -2.39
CA ASN A 142 -15.29 -17.47 -1.67
C ASN A 142 -16.69 -17.29 -2.28
N ASN A 143 -16.82 -16.57 -3.42
CA ASN A 143 -18.08 -16.22 -4.08
C ASN A 143 -19.16 -15.62 -3.15
N SER A 144 -18.78 -15.19 -1.94
CA SER A 144 -19.68 -14.59 -0.96
C SER A 144 -19.92 -13.13 -1.34
N ILE A 145 -21.15 -12.82 -1.72
CA ILE A 145 -21.56 -11.44 -1.99
C ILE A 145 -21.60 -10.71 -0.64
N SER A 146 -20.72 -9.73 -0.48
CA SER A 146 -20.67 -8.85 0.69
C SER A 146 -20.57 -7.39 0.25
N LYS A 147 -20.85 -6.48 1.17
CA LYS A 147 -20.62 -5.05 0.97
C LYS A 147 -19.43 -4.60 1.80
N ALA A 148 -18.68 -3.65 1.27
CA ALA A 148 -17.64 -2.94 1.99
C ALA A 148 -17.67 -1.46 1.63
N LEU A 149 -17.03 -0.64 2.46
CA LEU A 149 -16.77 0.75 2.11
C LEU A 149 -15.93 0.82 0.85
N SER A 150 -16.20 1.81 0.00
CA SER A 150 -15.41 2.04 -1.20
C SER A 150 -13.96 2.39 -0.85
N PRO A 151 -12.99 1.87 -1.63
CA PRO A 151 -11.61 2.33 -1.61
C PRO A 151 -11.50 3.85 -1.58
N VAL A 152 -10.49 4.35 -0.87
CA VAL A 152 -10.23 5.79 -0.76
C VAL A 152 -9.08 6.19 -1.67
N MET A 153 -9.05 7.46 -2.05
CA MET A 153 -7.98 8.04 -2.87
C MET A 153 -7.43 9.29 -2.16
N SER A 154 -6.12 9.46 -2.16
CA SER A 154 -5.48 10.72 -1.82
C SER A 154 -4.73 11.29 -3.02
N VAL A 155 -4.52 12.61 -3.01
CA VAL A 155 -3.82 13.31 -4.08
C VAL A 155 -2.70 14.14 -3.47
N SER A 156 -1.51 13.99 -4.02
CA SER A 156 -0.29 14.66 -3.56
C SER A 156 0.37 15.42 -4.70
N GLY A 157 0.85 16.63 -4.42
CA GLY A 157 1.57 17.47 -5.37
C GLY A 157 2.00 18.80 -4.75
N VAL A 158 3.14 19.33 -5.18
CA VAL A 158 3.69 20.56 -4.59
C VAL A 158 2.85 21.76 -5.04
N GLY A 159 2.19 22.42 -4.09
CA GLY A 159 1.25 23.51 -4.41
C GLY A 159 -0.08 23.00 -4.96
N ALA A 160 -0.49 21.79 -4.60
CA ALA A 160 -1.84 21.29 -4.79
C ALA A 160 -2.44 20.93 -3.43
N SER A 161 -3.66 21.38 -3.18
CA SER A 161 -4.46 21.01 -2.02
C SER A 161 -5.78 20.45 -2.53
N LEU A 162 -5.79 19.14 -2.78
CA LEU A 162 -6.93 18.41 -3.33
C LEU A 162 -7.43 17.36 -2.33
N LYS A 163 -8.75 17.25 -2.20
CA LYS A 163 -9.43 16.25 -1.40
C LYS A 163 -10.30 15.41 -2.30
N ALA A 164 -10.18 14.09 -2.21
CA ALA A 164 -10.99 13.15 -2.95
C ALA A 164 -11.95 12.41 -2.03
N LYS A 165 -13.14 12.11 -2.53
CA LYS A 165 -14.13 11.24 -1.88
C LYS A 165 -14.72 10.29 -2.90
N PRO A 166 -14.90 9.00 -2.57
CA PRO A 166 -15.60 8.10 -3.48
C PRO A 166 -17.05 8.56 -3.66
N VAL A 167 -17.55 8.44 -4.89
CA VAL A 167 -18.93 8.83 -5.24
C VAL A 167 -19.90 7.81 -4.66
N GLU A 168 -19.66 6.52 -4.89
CA GLU A 168 -20.32 5.43 -4.18
C GLU A 168 -19.66 5.23 -2.82
N ARG A 169 -20.42 5.18 -1.72
CA ARG A 169 -19.86 4.93 -0.38
C ARG A 169 -19.57 3.46 -0.10
N GLU A 170 -20.31 2.58 -0.75
CA GLU A 170 -20.21 1.14 -0.59
C GLU A 170 -20.11 0.47 -1.95
N ILE A 171 -19.40 -0.65 -1.99
CA ILE A 171 -19.26 -1.50 -3.15
C ILE A 171 -19.70 -2.92 -2.83
N VAL A 172 -20.24 -3.59 -3.85
CA VAL A 172 -20.52 -5.03 -3.77
C VAL A 172 -19.27 -5.79 -4.17
N LEU A 173 -18.81 -6.65 -3.28
CA LEU A 173 -17.65 -7.52 -3.46
C LEU A 173 -18.10 -8.82 -4.13
N THR A 174 -17.91 -8.87 -5.44
CA THR A 174 -18.19 -10.03 -6.29
C THR A 174 -17.21 -10.01 -7.45
N ASN A 175 -16.96 -11.17 -8.05
CA ASN A 175 -16.12 -11.28 -9.25
C ASN A 175 -16.70 -10.44 -10.39
N ARG A 176 -16.13 -9.25 -10.63
CA ARG A 176 -16.58 -8.35 -11.69
C ARG A 176 -15.54 -7.27 -12.02
N ASN A 177 -15.68 -6.73 -13.22
CA ASN A 177 -15.13 -5.42 -13.54
C ASN A 177 -16.07 -4.33 -13.00
N HIS A 178 -15.49 -3.26 -12.50
CA HIS A 178 -16.21 -2.10 -11.98
C HIS A 178 -15.45 -0.82 -12.32
N VAL A 179 -16.06 0.33 -12.09
CA VAL A 179 -15.40 1.63 -12.25
C VAL A 179 -15.61 2.39 -10.96
N PHE A 180 -14.55 2.62 -10.21
CA PHE A 180 -14.63 3.53 -9.07
C PHE A 180 -14.60 4.96 -9.54
N LYS A 181 -15.45 5.78 -8.95
CA LYS A 181 -15.55 7.20 -9.21
C LYS A 181 -15.21 7.98 -7.96
N TYR A 182 -14.43 9.03 -8.12
CA TYR A 182 -14.03 9.92 -7.05
C TYR A 182 -14.37 11.35 -7.42
N ARG A 183 -15.02 12.06 -6.50
CA ARG A 183 -15.19 13.50 -6.60
C ARG A 183 -14.03 14.19 -5.89
N VAL A 184 -13.34 15.05 -6.63
CA VAL A 184 -12.17 15.79 -6.17
C VAL A 184 -12.52 17.26 -6.08
N SER A 185 -12.13 17.89 -4.98
CA SER A 185 -12.30 19.31 -4.73
C SER A 185 -11.03 19.92 -4.15
N GLY A 186 -10.79 21.21 -4.40
CA GLY A 186 -9.63 21.95 -3.92
C GLY A 186 -8.93 22.70 -5.03
N ARG A 187 -7.66 23.04 -4.84
CA ARG A 187 -6.93 23.97 -5.71
C ARG A 187 -5.57 23.43 -6.14
N ILE A 188 -5.18 23.76 -7.37
CA ILE A 188 -3.81 23.61 -7.87
C ILE A 188 -3.25 25.01 -8.04
N ASP A 189 -2.31 25.44 -7.19
CA ASP A 189 -1.82 26.81 -7.14
C ASP A 189 -0.76 27.13 -8.19
N LYS A 190 0.00 26.13 -8.62
CA LYS A 190 1.12 26.31 -9.54
C LYS A 190 1.36 25.06 -10.37
N GLN A 191 2.27 25.18 -11.33
CA GLN A 191 2.68 24.05 -12.14
C GLN A 191 3.27 22.95 -11.25
N THR A 192 2.74 21.74 -11.37
CA THR A 192 3.13 20.59 -10.55
C THR A 192 2.83 19.28 -11.26
N TYR A 193 3.52 18.22 -10.82
CA TYR A 193 3.07 16.85 -11.03
C TYR A 193 2.11 16.46 -9.90
N LEU A 194 1.18 15.56 -10.21
CA LEU A 194 0.28 14.97 -9.22
C LEU A 194 0.47 13.47 -9.16
N MET A 195 0.39 12.96 -7.94
CA MET A 195 0.38 11.56 -7.60
C MET A 195 -0.96 11.24 -6.95
N PHE A 196 -1.59 10.16 -7.40
CA PHE A 196 -2.89 9.69 -6.92
C PHE A 196 -2.67 8.33 -6.26
N ASP A 197 -2.83 8.27 -4.94
CA ASP A 197 -2.67 7.05 -4.16
C ASP A 197 -4.05 6.46 -3.91
N PHE A 198 -4.28 5.24 -4.42
CA PHE A 198 -5.52 4.49 -4.23
C PHE A 198 -5.30 3.42 -3.18
N TYR A 199 -6.08 3.46 -2.11
CA TYR A 199 -5.99 2.53 -0.99
C TYR A 199 -7.06 1.46 -1.14
N ASP A 200 -6.66 0.19 -1.19
CA ASP A 200 -7.59 -0.92 -1.19
C ASP A 200 -8.34 -1.07 0.16
N LEU A 201 -9.17 -2.11 0.26
CA LEU A 201 -9.98 -2.37 1.47
C LEU A 201 -9.14 -2.66 2.73
N TYR A 202 -7.84 -2.90 2.57
CA TYR A 202 -6.90 -3.25 3.65
C TYR A 202 -5.81 -2.19 3.81
N GLY A 203 -5.98 -1.03 3.17
CA GLY A 203 -5.05 0.10 3.26
C GLY A 203 -3.80 -0.03 2.40
N GLN A 204 -3.71 -1.02 1.51
CA GLN A 204 -2.58 -1.12 0.59
C GLN A 204 -2.71 -0.13 -0.55
N VAL A 205 -1.59 0.53 -0.85
CA VAL A 205 -1.54 1.63 -1.83
C VAL A 205 -1.16 1.11 -3.22
N GLN A 206 -1.91 1.53 -4.22
CA GLN A 206 -1.54 1.49 -5.63
C GLN A 206 -1.51 2.93 -6.15
N THR A 207 -0.34 3.35 -6.65
CA THR A 207 -0.10 4.75 -7.01
C THR A 207 -0.15 4.96 -8.52
N TYR A 208 -0.90 5.98 -8.94
CA TYR A 208 -0.85 6.52 -10.29
C TYR A 208 -0.13 7.87 -10.31
N ASN A 209 1.02 7.90 -10.99
CA ASN A 209 1.74 9.13 -11.27
C ASN A 209 1.16 9.76 -12.55
N HIS A 210 0.55 10.95 -12.43
CA HIS A 210 0.05 11.63 -13.61
C HIS A 210 1.23 12.10 -14.47
N PRO A 211 1.36 11.62 -15.71
CA PRO A 211 2.59 11.76 -16.48
C PRO A 211 2.81 13.19 -17.01
N GLN A 212 1.78 14.03 -16.98
CA GLN A 212 1.84 15.38 -17.52
C GLN A 212 2.07 16.41 -16.42
N LEU A 213 3.00 17.32 -16.67
CA LEU A 213 3.11 18.55 -15.88
C LEU A 213 1.83 19.36 -16.09
N ILE A 214 1.14 19.66 -14.99
CA ILE A 214 -0.03 20.54 -15.00
C ILE A 214 0.48 21.97 -15.18
N LYS A 215 -0.11 22.70 -16.13
CA LYS A 215 0.29 24.05 -16.49
C LYS A 215 -0.84 25.05 -16.35
#